data_AF-W1I8F8-F1
#
_entry.id   AF-W1I8F8-F1
#
_cell.length_a   1.000
_cell.length_b   1.000
_cell.length_c   1.000
_cell.angle_alpha   90.00
_cell.angle_beta   90.00
_cell.angle_gamma   90.00
#
_symmetry.space_group_name_H-M   'P 1'
#
loop_
_entity.id
_entity.type
_entity.pdbx_description
1 polymer ?
#
loop_
_entity_poly.entity_id
_entity_poly.type
_entity_poly.pdbx_seq_one_letter_code
_entity_poly.pdbx_strand_id
1 'polypeptide(L)'
;MLFKHESIETNAALLIVLTLAAISIGGLVEIVPLHFIEGVVEDVKTGDGKDAVRPYTPLEQLGRDVYTREGCYLCHSQMIRPFRDEALRYGHYSLAAESQYDHPFQWGSKRTGPDLARVGGKYSSAWHVKHLTAPRSVVPESIMPNYPWLSK
;
A
#
# COMPACT_ATOMS: atom_id res chain seq x y z
N MET A 1 37.26 -33.14 -2.63
CA MET A 1 36.77 -33.21 -4.02
C MET A 1 35.51 -32.39 -4.09
N LEU A 2 35.51 -31.31 -4.89
CA LEU A 2 34.31 -30.57 -5.21
C LEU A 2 33.29 -31.56 -5.81
N PHE A 3 32.04 -31.49 -5.34
CA PHE A 3 30.92 -32.17 -5.97
C PHE A 3 30.93 -31.88 -7.48
N LYS A 4 30.86 -32.93 -8.31
CA LYS A 4 30.72 -32.76 -9.76
C LYS A 4 29.31 -32.23 -10.05
N HIS A 5 29.21 -31.22 -10.90
CA HIS A 5 27.94 -30.61 -11.27
C HIS A 5 26.93 -31.63 -11.82
N GLU A 6 27.42 -32.56 -12.64
CA GLU A 6 26.66 -33.70 -13.20
C GLU A 6 25.92 -34.52 -12.13
N SER A 7 26.49 -34.67 -10.93
CA SER A 7 25.85 -35.42 -9.83
C SER A 7 24.63 -34.70 -9.25
N ILE A 8 24.54 -33.39 -9.41
CA ILE A 8 23.38 -32.58 -9.03
C ILE A 8 22.30 -32.65 -10.12
N GLU A 9 22.70 -32.50 -11.39
CA GLU A 9 21.78 -32.50 -12.54
C GLU A 9 21.06 -33.84 -12.74
N THR A 10 21.75 -34.95 -12.48
CA THR A 10 21.21 -36.31 -12.67
C THR A 10 20.35 -36.81 -11.51
N ASN A 11 20.33 -36.10 -10.37
CA ASN A 11 19.56 -36.47 -9.18
C ASN A 11 18.47 -35.44 -8.90
N ALA A 12 17.22 -35.77 -9.29
CA ALA A 12 16.07 -34.87 -9.14
C ALA A 12 15.83 -34.43 -7.68
N ALA A 13 16.01 -35.32 -6.70
CA ALA A 13 15.81 -34.99 -5.29
C ALA A 13 16.86 -33.98 -4.81
N LEU A 14 18.13 -34.19 -5.17
CA LEU A 14 19.22 -33.28 -4.83
C LEU A 14 19.03 -31.91 -5.49
N LEU A 15 18.64 -31.87 -6.76
CA LEU A 15 18.36 -30.63 -7.48
C LEU A 15 17.22 -29.84 -6.82
N ILE A 16 16.10 -30.49 -6.49
CA ILE A 16 14.95 -29.85 -5.82
C ILE A 16 15.37 -29.23 -4.48
N VAL A 17 16.13 -29.97 -3.65
CA VAL A 17 16.58 -29.47 -2.34
C VAL A 17 17.49 -28.26 -2.50
N LEU A 18 18.45 -28.31 -3.42
CA LEU A 18 19.37 -27.19 -3.65
C LEU A 18 18.66 -25.96 -4.23
N THR A 19 17.71 -26.15 -5.15
CA THR A 19 16.89 -25.07 -5.68
C THR A 19 16.02 -24.43 -4.60
N LEU A 20 15.36 -25.24 -3.76
CA LEU A 20 14.57 -24.74 -2.64
C LEU A 20 15.44 -23.92 -1.68
N ALA A 21 16.63 -24.44 -1.33
CA ALA A 21 17.58 -23.73 -0.48
C ALA A 21 18.01 -22.40 -1.12
N ALA A 22 18.36 -22.39 -2.41
CA ALA A 22 18.79 -21.19 -3.12
C ALA A 22 17.70 -20.10 -3.18
N ILE A 23 16.46 -20.47 -3.52
CA ILE A 23 15.34 -19.51 -3.63
C ILE A 23 14.92 -18.99 -2.26
N SER A 24 14.99 -19.82 -1.21
CA SER A 24 14.57 -19.44 0.15
C SER A 24 15.45 -18.35 0.76
N ILE A 25 16.72 -18.25 0.36
CA ILE A 25 17.66 -17.26 0.92
C ILE A 25 17.13 -15.82 0.74
N GLY A 26 16.58 -15.48 -0.43
CA GLY A 26 16.07 -14.13 -0.69
C GLY A 26 14.93 -13.76 0.27
N GLY A 27 13.91 -14.62 0.37
CA GLY A 27 12.79 -14.41 1.28
C GLY A 27 13.21 -14.36 2.75
N LEU A 28 14.17 -15.20 3.15
CA LEU A 28 14.69 -15.19 4.52
C LEU A 28 15.44 -13.90 4.85
N VAL A 29 16.24 -13.37 3.92
CA VAL A 29 17.03 -12.15 4.16
C VAL A 29 16.17 -10.89 4.08
N GLU A 30 15.15 -10.86 3.22
CA GLU A 30 14.32 -9.66 3.02
C GLU A 30 13.14 -9.57 3.99
N ILE A 31 12.46 -10.68 4.30
CA ILE A 31 11.18 -10.67 5.06
C ILE A 31 11.41 -10.88 6.55
N VAL A 32 12.27 -11.82 6.93
CA VAL A 32 12.44 -12.21 8.34
C VAL A 32 12.96 -11.04 9.18
N PRO A 33 14.01 -10.29 8.78
CA PRO A 33 14.52 -9.19 9.59
C PRO A 33 13.49 -8.08 9.84
N LEU A 34 12.57 -7.83 8.91
CA LEU A 34 11.53 -6.80 9.06
C LEU A 34 10.60 -7.05 10.26
N HIS A 35 10.49 -8.30 10.73
CA HIS A 35 9.69 -8.64 11.91
C HIS A 35 10.42 -8.39 13.24
N PHE A 36 11.74 -8.20 13.21
CA PHE A 36 12.58 -8.12 14.41
C PHE A 36 13.38 -6.83 14.53
N ILE A 37 13.58 -6.08 13.43
CA ILE A 37 14.29 -4.81 13.47
C ILE A 37 13.40 -3.75 14.15
N GLU A 38 13.88 -3.24 15.26
CA GLU A 38 13.27 -2.08 15.94
C GLU A 38 13.40 -0.83 15.05
N GLY A 39 12.32 -0.06 14.94
CA GLY A 39 12.30 1.18 14.16
C GLY A 39 11.94 1.02 12.68
N VAL A 40 11.57 -0.18 12.20
CA VAL A 40 10.93 -0.34 10.88
C VAL A 40 9.59 0.39 10.85
N VAL A 41 8.86 0.36 11.96
CA VAL A 41 7.63 1.13 12.18
C VAL A 41 7.97 2.22 13.19
N GLU A 42 7.84 3.49 12.78
CA GLU A 42 8.19 4.62 13.62
C GLU A 42 7.14 4.84 14.72
N ASP A 43 7.57 5.18 15.93
CA ASP A 43 6.65 5.64 16.97
C ASP A 43 6.34 7.12 16.74
N VAL A 44 5.19 7.39 16.09
CA VAL A 44 4.75 8.74 15.77
C VAL A 44 3.70 9.17 16.80
N LYS A 45 4.02 10.22 17.57
CA LYS A 45 3.10 10.85 18.51
C LYS A 45 2.56 12.18 17.98
N THR A 46 1.32 12.52 18.32
CA THR A 46 0.74 13.85 18.13
C THR A 46 1.31 14.85 19.13
N GLY A 47 1.06 16.15 18.92
CA GLY A 47 1.51 17.21 19.84
C GLY A 47 0.95 17.11 21.27
N ASP A 48 -0.15 16.38 21.47
CA ASP A 48 -0.74 16.03 22.77
C ASP A 48 -0.25 14.68 23.34
N GLY A 49 0.78 14.07 22.73
CA GLY A 49 1.47 12.88 23.23
C GLY A 49 0.75 11.55 22.97
N LYS A 50 -0.29 11.53 22.14
CA LYS A 50 -1.02 10.31 21.77
C LYS A 50 -0.45 9.69 20.51
N ASP A 51 -0.72 8.41 20.28
CA ASP A 51 -0.38 7.75 19.03
C ASP A 51 -1.02 8.50 17.86
N ALA A 52 -0.23 8.84 16.84
CA ALA A 52 -0.70 9.57 15.66
C ALA A 52 -1.63 8.73 14.78
N VAL A 53 -1.56 7.41 14.91
CA VAL A 53 -2.35 6.46 14.14
C VAL A 53 -3.16 5.59 15.11
N ARG A 54 -4.44 5.45 14.83
CA ARG A 54 -5.34 4.50 15.53
C ARG A 54 -5.88 3.49 14.53
N PRO A 55 -6.37 2.32 14.98
CA PRO A 55 -7.16 1.45 14.14
C PRO A 55 -8.36 2.21 13.53
N TYR A 56 -8.76 1.79 12.34
CA TYR A 56 -9.95 2.31 11.67
C TYR A 56 -11.19 2.11 12.54
N THR A 57 -12.09 3.11 12.54
CA THR A 57 -13.44 2.92 13.07
C THR A 57 -14.19 1.90 12.23
N PRO A 58 -15.27 1.28 12.73
CA PRO A 58 -16.03 0.30 11.95
C PRO A 58 -16.50 0.81 10.58
N LEU A 59 -16.89 2.08 10.49
CA LEU A 59 -17.31 2.68 9.22
C LEU A 59 -16.14 2.96 8.27
N GLU A 60 -15.00 3.41 8.80
CA GLU A 60 -13.77 3.58 8.01
C GLU A 60 -13.27 2.23 7.46
N GLN A 61 -13.32 1.17 8.27
CA GLN A 61 -12.94 -0.18 7.85
C GLN A 61 -13.86 -0.69 6.74
N LEU A 62 -15.18 -0.52 6.87
CA LEU A 62 -16.12 -0.89 5.80
C LEU A 62 -15.85 -0.07 4.53
N GLY A 63 -15.57 1.22 4.66
CA GLY A 63 -15.20 2.08 3.53
C GLY A 63 -13.91 1.63 2.85
N ARG A 64 -12.93 1.15 3.61
CA ARG A 64 -11.68 0.57 3.11
C ARG A 64 -11.92 -0.74 2.35
N ASP A 65 -12.78 -1.61 2.87
CA ASP A 65 -13.13 -2.85 2.19
C ASP A 65 -13.86 -2.57 0.86
N VAL A 66 -14.69 -1.53 0.83
CA VAL A 66 -15.30 -1.01 -0.41
C VAL A 66 -14.22 -0.47 -1.35
N TYR A 67 -13.26 0.32 -0.87
CA TYR A 67 -12.14 0.82 -1.69
C TYR A 67 -11.37 -0.32 -2.37
N THR A 68 -11.12 -1.41 -1.64
CA THR A 68 -10.49 -2.62 -2.18
C THR A 68 -11.41 -3.34 -3.18
N ARG A 69 -12.69 -3.54 -2.85
CA ARG A 69 -13.68 -4.19 -3.73
C ARG A 69 -13.82 -3.47 -5.07
N GLU A 70 -13.84 -2.14 -5.06
CA GLU A 70 -14.01 -1.30 -6.23
C GLU A 70 -12.70 -1.14 -7.05
N GLY A 71 -11.60 -1.74 -6.60
CA GLY A 71 -10.32 -1.74 -7.32
C GLY A 71 -9.66 -0.36 -7.38
N CYS A 72 -9.97 0.56 -6.46
CA CYS A 72 -9.44 1.92 -6.49
C CYS A 72 -7.89 1.96 -6.49
N TYR A 73 -7.26 0.98 -5.82
CA TYR A 73 -5.81 0.79 -5.77
C TYR A 73 -5.15 0.55 -7.14
N LEU A 74 -5.92 0.18 -8.17
CA LEU A 74 -5.40 0.01 -9.54
C LEU A 74 -5.07 1.36 -10.21
N CYS A 75 -5.69 2.44 -9.73
CA CYS A 75 -5.51 3.79 -10.27
C CYS A 75 -4.84 4.75 -9.30
N HIS A 76 -4.99 4.51 -7.99
CA HIS A 76 -4.55 5.41 -6.94
C HIS A 76 -3.56 4.70 -6.01
N SER A 77 -2.45 5.37 -5.72
CA SER A 77 -1.54 4.95 -4.66
C SER A 77 -1.86 5.60 -3.33
N GLN A 78 -1.45 4.95 -2.25
CA GLN A 78 -1.39 5.55 -0.91
C GLN A 78 0.03 5.40 -0.35
N MET A 79 1.01 6.00 -1.06
CA MET A 79 2.42 6.01 -0.63
C MET A 79 3.14 7.19 -1.27
N ILE A 80 3.36 8.25 -0.48
CA ILE A 80 4.06 9.45 -0.94
C ILE A 80 5.56 9.23 -0.75
N ARG A 81 6.33 9.36 -1.85
CA ARG A 81 7.79 9.17 -1.84
C ARG A 81 8.50 10.40 -1.26
N PRO A 82 9.71 10.25 -0.67
CA PRO A 82 10.46 11.33 -0.02
C PRO A 82 11.18 12.25 -1.03
N PHE A 83 10.46 12.74 -2.03
CA PHE A 83 10.96 13.72 -2.99
C PHE A 83 10.24 15.06 -2.81
N ARG A 84 10.95 16.16 -3.08
CA ARG A 84 10.39 17.51 -2.95
C ARG A 84 9.14 17.72 -3.82
N ASP A 85 9.11 17.22 -5.06
CA ASP A 85 7.95 17.39 -5.95
C ASP A 85 6.72 16.62 -5.43
N GLU A 86 6.92 15.41 -4.93
CA GLU A 86 5.87 14.61 -4.28
C GLU A 86 5.35 15.34 -3.04
N ALA A 87 6.25 15.89 -2.24
CA ALA A 87 5.90 16.61 -1.02
C ALA A 87 5.06 17.87 -1.29
N LEU A 88 5.43 18.64 -2.32
CA LEU A 88 4.68 19.82 -2.74
C LEU A 88 3.30 19.48 -3.29
N ARG A 89 3.13 18.30 -3.91
CA ARG A 89 1.88 17.86 -4.53
C ARG A 89 0.91 17.20 -3.55
N TYR A 90 1.43 16.36 -2.67
CA TYR A 90 0.63 15.46 -1.83
C TYR A 90 0.81 15.70 -0.32
N GLY A 91 1.84 16.42 0.11
CA GLY A 91 2.17 16.65 1.52
C GLY A 91 3.30 15.76 2.01
N HIS A 92 3.47 15.64 3.34
CA HIS A 92 4.59 14.88 3.93
C HIS A 92 4.72 13.47 3.34
N TYR A 93 5.95 12.97 3.17
CA TYR A 93 6.16 11.60 2.69
C TYR A 93 5.51 10.59 3.64
N SER A 94 5.12 9.43 3.12
CA SER A 94 4.47 8.40 3.92
C SER A 94 5.46 7.75 4.88
N LEU A 95 5.01 7.47 6.10
CA LEU A 95 5.78 6.78 7.13
C LEU A 95 5.30 5.33 7.25
N ALA A 96 6.16 4.41 7.66
CA ALA A 96 5.76 3.01 7.83
C ALA A 96 4.68 2.87 8.91
N ALA A 97 4.74 3.71 9.95
CA ALA A 97 3.73 3.84 10.99
C ALA A 97 2.29 4.03 10.48
N GLU A 98 2.10 4.67 9.31
CA GLU A 98 0.78 5.00 8.77
C GLU A 98 0.05 3.79 8.20
N SER A 99 0.77 2.75 7.79
CA SER A 99 0.21 1.52 7.22
C SER A 99 0.25 0.33 8.17
N GLN A 100 0.59 0.53 9.46
CA GLN A 100 0.72 -0.56 10.43
C GLN A 100 -0.56 -1.38 10.64
N TYR A 101 -1.73 -0.77 10.44
CA TYR A 101 -3.04 -1.43 10.58
C TYR A 101 -3.66 -1.81 9.22
N ASP A 102 -2.95 -1.61 8.12
CA ASP A 102 -3.48 -1.90 6.79
C ASP A 102 -3.30 -3.39 6.44
N HIS A 103 -4.39 -4.14 6.54
CA HIS A 103 -4.44 -5.53 6.11
C HIS A 103 -5.44 -5.71 4.95
N PRO A 104 -4.98 -5.92 3.70
CA PRO A 104 -3.61 -5.80 3.19
C PRO A 104 -3.21 -4.34 2.92
N PHE A 105 -1.92 -4.01 2.92
CA PHE A 105 -1.41 -2.65 2.64
C PHE A 105 -2.00 -2.05 1.35
N GLN A 106 -2.22 -0.73 1.31
CA GLN A 106 -2.82 -0.02 0.16
C GLN A 106 -1.84 0.87 -0.63
N TRP A 107 -0.53 0.61 -0.48
CA TRP A 107 0.48 1.26 -1.31
C TRP A 107 0.22 0.89 -2.77
N GLY A 108 0.18 1.90 -3.64
CA GLY A 108 -0.11 1.68 -5.05
C GLY A 108 1.15 1.35 -5.85
N SER A 109 0.97 0.57 -6.91
CA SER A 109 2.00 0.30 -7.92
C SER A 109 1.85 1.16 -9.18
N LYS A 110 0.75 1.94 -9.27
CA LYS A 110 0.41 2.78 -10.41
C LYS A 110 -0.32 4.04 -9.97
N ARG A 111 -0.17 5.12 -10.75
CA ARG A 111 -0.91 6.38 -10.60
C ARG A 111 -1.54 6.77 -11.94
N THR A 112 -2.78 6.34 -12.14
CA THR A 112 -3.66 6.87 -13.18
C THR A 112 -4.44 8.07 -12.67
N GLY A 113 -4.86 8.01 -11.40
CA GLY A 113 -5.28 9.17 -10.62
C GLY A 113 -4.19 9.62 -9.63
N PRO A 114 -4.42 10.72 -8.89
CA PRO A 114 -3.48 11.23 -7.89
C PRO A 114 -3.28 10.28 -6.70
N ASP A 115 -2.19 10.44 -5.95
CA ASP A 115 -1.99 9.74 -4.68
C ASP A 115 -3.04 10.18 -3.63
N LEU A 116 -3.50 9.23 -2.82
CA LEU A 116 -4.56 9.42 -1.83
C LEU A 116 -4.09 9.30 -0.37
N ALA A 117 -2.80 9.17 -0.09
CA ALA A 117 -2.30 9.00 1.29
C ALA A 117 -2.66 10.16 2.22
N ARG A 118 -2.84 11.38 1.68
CA ARG A 118 -3.14 12.60 2.46
C ARG A 118 -4.30 13.41 1.89
N VAL A 119 -5.43 12.75 1.65
CA VAL A 119 -6.69 13.41 1.26
C VAL A 119 -7.58 13.77 2.45
N GLY A 120 -7.25 13.34 3.66
CA GLY A 120 -7.99 13.65 4.88
C GLY A 120 -8.16 15.16 5.06
N GLY A 121 -9.41 15.63 5.03
CA GLY A 121 -9.75 17.06 5.17
C GLY A 121 -9.45 17.94 3.95
N LYS A 122 -8.85 17.41 2.86
CA LYS A 122 -8.52 18.18 1.65
C LYS A 122 -9.77 18.55 0.83
N TYR A 123 -10.78 17.68 0.82
CA TYR A 123 -12.05 17.89 0.14
C TYR A 123 -13.22 17.66 1.11
N SER A 124 -14.35 18.31 0.87
CA SER A 124 -15.56 18.09 1.67
C SER A 124 -16.22 16.75 1.35
N SER A 125 -16.97 16.19 2.30
CA SER A 125 -17.72 14.94 2.06
C SER A 125 -18.70 15.08 0.88
N ALA A 126 -19.31 16.26 0.70
CA ALA A 126 -20.17 16.56 -0.44
C ALA A 126 -19.41 16.51 -1.77
N TRP A 127 -18.17 16.99 -1.81
CA TRP A 127 -17.31 16.86 -3.00
C TRP A 127 -17.01 15.38 -3.29
N HIS A 128 -16.66 14.59 -2.27
CA HIS A 128 -16.40 13.16 -2.44
C HIS A 128 -17.61 12.40 -2.99
N VAL A 129 -18.82 12.66 -2.48
CA VAL A 129 -20.05 12.04 -2.99
C VAL A 129 -20.27 12.41 -4.46
N LYS A 130 -20.16 13.70 -4.82
CA LYS A 130 -20.34 14.15 -6.20
C LYS A 130 -19.27 13.58 -7.15
N HIS A 131 -18.02 13.59 -6.72
CA HIS A 131 -16.89 13.04 -7.48
C HIS A 131 -17.04 11.53 -7.69
N LEU A 132 -17.35 10.74 -6.65
CA LEU A 132 -17.54 9.30 -6.80
C LEU A 132 -18.75 8.95 -7.67
N THR A 133 -19.85 9.70 -7.54
CA THR A 133 -21.05 9.48 -8.36
C THR A 133 -20.78 9.76 -9.84
N ALA A 134 -20.13 10.89 -10.15
CA ALA A 134 -19.79 11.28 -11.51
C ALA A 134 -18.52 12.18 -11.51
N PRO A 135 -17.30 11.61 -11.65
CA PRO A 135 -16.06 12.37 -11.56
C PRO A 135 -16.01 13.52 -12.57
N ARG A 136 -16.52 13.30 -13.78
CA ARG A 136 -16.58 14.29 -14.86
C ARG A 136 -17.52 15.48 -14.59
N SER A 137 -18.37 15.39 -13.57
CA SER A 137 -19.23 16.51 -13.14
C SER A 137 -18.51 17.56 -12.29
N VAL A 138 -17.31 17.24 -11.80
CA VAL A 138 -16.46 18.14 -10.99
C VAL A 138 -15.06 18.31 -11.56
N VAL A 139 -14.56 17.32 -12.30
CA VAL A 139 -13.29 17.34 -13.03
C VAL A 139 -13.57 16.84 -14.45
N PRO A 140 -13.92 17.72 -15.40
CA PRO A 140 -14.40 17.34 -16.75
C PRO A 140 -13.49 16.36 -17.50
N GLU A 141 -12.19 16.49 -17.32
CA GLU A 141 -11.12 15.69 -17.93
C GLU A 141 -10.83 14.37 -17.20
N SER A 142 -11.54 14.08 -16.10
CA SER A 142 -11.30 12.88 -15.30
C SER A 142 -11.55 11.61 -16.13
N ILE A 143 -10.64 10.66 -16.02
CA ILE A 143 -10.77 9.32 -16.59
C ILE A 143 -11.26 8.29 -15.57
N MET A 144 -11.55 8.72 -14.34
CA MET A 144 -12.05 7.84 -13.28
C MET A 144 -13.45 7.31 -13.62
N PRO A 145 -13.74 6.01 -13.40
CA PRO A 145 -15.09 5.44 -13.56
C PRO A 145 -16.13 6.10 -12.64
N ASN A 146 -17.42 5.98 -13.01
CA ASN A 146 -18.52 6.39 -12.13
C ASN A 146 -18.84 5.27 -11.13
N TYR A 147 -19.13 5.62 -9.87
CA TYR A 147 -19.55 4.71 -8.81
C TYR A 147 -20.93 5.08 -8.22
N PRO A 148 -22.00 5.27 -9.03
CA PRO A 148 -23.30 5.73 -8.56
C PRO A 148 -24.04 4.70 -7.70
N TRP A 149 -23.59 3.44 -7.67
CA TRP A 149 -24.17 2.40 -6.82
C TRP A 149 -23.80 2.56 -5.35
N LEU A 150 -22.77 3.35 -5.00
CA LEU A 150 -22.39 3.58 -3.60
C LEU A 150 -23.42 4.39 -2.81
N SER A 151 -24.40 5.01 -3.48
CA SER A 151 -25.50 5.76 -2.85
C SER A 151 -26.83 5.01 -2.83
N LYS A 152 -26.86 3.74 -3.27
CA LYS A 152 -28.03 2.88 -3.26
C LYS A 152 -28.00 1.94 -2.06
#